data_AF-A0A1G8HN20-F1
#
_entry.id   AF-A0A1G8HN20-F1
#
_cell.length_a   1.000
_cell.length_b   1.000
_cell.length_c   1.000
_cell.angle_alpha   90.00
_cell.angle_beta   90.00
_cell.angle_gamma   90.00
#
_symmetry.space_group_name_H-M   'P 1'
#
loop_
_entity.id
_entity.type
_entity.pdbx_description
1 polymer ?
#
loop_
_entity_poly.entity_id
_entity_poly.type
_entity_poly.pdbx_seq_one_letter_code
_entity_poly.pdbx_strand_id
1 'polypeptide(L)'
;MSKSLEVSIERLYGAGNGWNAVGTELSVARGKVESAKYSRLQFGLFQIPWDKYTGTAQYINDRLGEGVVVAGEIEGTLKKAADDYATEEGVFVDNLEKVDPENTDLKKMETEVPGP
;
A
#
# COMPACT_ATOMS: atom_id res chain seq x y z
N MET A 1 -13.86 18.25 1.49
CA MET A 1 -13.77 16.80 1.23
C MET A 1 -15.15 16.16 1.16
N SER A 2 -15.53 15.66 -0.02
CA SER A 2 -16.74 14.84 -0.12
C SER A 2 -16.55 13.52 0.65
N LYS A 3 -17.58 13.08 1.38
CA LYS A 3 -17.54 11.82 2.16
C LYS A 3 -17.19 10.60 1.29
N SER A 4 -17.54 10.63 0.00
CA SER A 4 -17.19 9.56 -0.94
C SER A 4 -15.69 9.54 -1.28
N LEU A 5 -15.04 10.70 -1.38
CA LEU A 5 -13.63 10.80 -1.67
C LEU A 5 -12.79 10.37 -0.46
N GLU A 6 -13.16 10.81 0.73
CA GLU A 6 -12.54 10.39 2.00
C GLU A 6 -12.53 8.86 2.14
N VAL A 7 -13.70 8.22 1.96
CA VAL A 7 -13.83 6.76 1.98
C VAL A 7 -12.97 6.09 0.89
N SER A 8 -12.80 6.73 -0.26
CA SER A 8 -11.98 6.17 -1.35
C SER A 8 -10.49 6.25 -1.02
N ILE A 9 -10.03 7.36 -0.44
CA ILE A 9 -8.65 7.55 0.06
C ILE A 9 -8.35 6.51 1.15
N GLU A 10 -9.24 6.34 2.12
CA GLU A 10 -9.08 5.31 3.18
C GLU A 10 -8.97 3.90 2.59
N ARG A 11 -9.79 3.57 1.57
CA ARG A 11 -9.72 2.27 0.89
C ARG A 11 -8.40 2.07 0.16
N LEU A 12 -7.84 3.10 -0.47
CA LEU A 12 -6.54 3.03 -1.13
C LEU A 12 -5.42 2.76 -0.12
N TYR A 13 -5.40 3.46 1.02
CA TYR A 13 -4.45 3.18 2.10
C TYR A 13 -4.64 1.77 2.68
N GLY A 14 -5.88 1.36 2.93
CA GLY A 14 -6.20 0.03 3.44
C GLY A 14 -5.71 -1.07 2.50
N ALA A 15 -5.97 -0.92 1.20
CA ALA A 15 -5.48 -1.84 0.17
C ALA A 15 -3.94 -1.84 0.10
N GLY A 16 -3.30 -0.67 0.16
CA GLY A 16 -1.84 -0.55 0.17
C GLY A 16 -1.20 -1.27 1.36
N ASN A 17 -1.74 -1.08 2.57
CA ASN A 17 -1.30 -1.80 3.76
C ASN A 17 -1.53 -3.32 3.65
N GLY A 18 -2.62 -3.74 3.00
CA GLY A 18 -2.86 -5.15 2.68
C GLY A 18 -1.77 -5.74 1.80
N TRP A 19 -1.35 -5.02 0.76
CA TRP A 19 -0.22 -5.44 -0.09
C TRP A 19 1.11 -5.46 0.65
N ASN A 20 1.36 -4.50 1.55
CA ASN A 20 2.54 -4.53 2.44
C ASN A 20 2.58 -5.80 3.30
N ALA A 21 1.44 -6.18 3.89
CA ALA A 21 1.33 -7.40 4.69
C ALA A 21 1.61 -8.66 3.85
N VAL A 22 1.11 -8.72 2.60
CA VAL A 22 1.44 -9.80 1.66
C VAL A 22 2.95 -9.86 1.40
N GLY A 23 3.60 -8.71 1.14
CA GLY A 23 5.06 -8.65 0.98
C GLY A 23 5.81 -9.19 2.20
N THR A 24 5.33 -8.88 3.41
CA THR A 24 5.90 -9.40 4.66
C THR A 24 5.79 -10.93 4.74
N GLU A 25 4.62 -11.49 4.45
CA GLU A 25 4.41 -12.95 4.47
C GLU A 25 5.24 -13.68 3.41
N LEU A 26 5.40 -13.09 2.21
CA LEU A 26 6.29 -13.62 1.18
C LEU A 26 7.76 -13.63 1.63
N SER A 27 8.20 -12.58 2.32
CA SER A 27 9.54 -12.50 2.90
C SER A 27 9.75 -13.57 3.98
N VAL A 28 8.76 -13.79 4.85
CA VAL A 28 8.79 -14.88 5.85
C VAL A 28 8.85 -16.25 5.18
N ALA A 29 8.03 -16.48 4.16
CA ALA A 29 8.03 -17.73 3.39
C ALA A 29 9.40 -17.97 2.74
N ARG A 30 10.03 -16.92 2.21
CA ARG A 30 11.38 -16.98 1.62
C ARG A 30 12.43 -17.45 2.64
N GLY A 31 12.38 -16.91 3.86
CA GLY A 31 13.23 -17.35 4.97
C GLY A 31 13.04 -18.83 5.31
N LYS A 32 11.79 -19.32 5.31
CA LYS A 32 11.48 -20.75 5.54
C LYS A 32 12.04 -21.66 4.44
N VAL A 33 11.98 -21.22 3.17
CA VAL A 33 12.55 -21.96 2.04
C VAL A 33 14.07 -22.09 2.17
N GLU A 34 14.77 -21.02 2.57
CA GLU A 34 16.21 -21.11 2.84
C GLU A 34 16.52 -22.08 3.98
N SER A 35 15.76 -22.03 5.08
CA SER A 35 15.98 -22.96 6.20
C SER A 35 15.71 -24.42 5.86
N ALA A 36 14.89 -24.68 4.84
CA ALA A 36 14.56 -26.03 4.42
C ALA A 36 15.69 -26.68 3.60
N LYS A 37 16.61 -25.88 3.03
CA LYS A 37 17.69 -26.41 2.17
C LYS A 37 18.65 -27.29 2.96
N TYR A 38 18.74 -28.55 2.56
CA TYR A 38 19.79 -29.44 3.02
C TYR A 38 21.11 -29.16 2.31
N SER A 39 22.21 -29.27 3.05
CA SER A 39 23.56 -29.20 2.50
C SER A 39 23.88 -30.39 1.61
N ARG A 40 24.83 -30.20 0.69
CA ARG A 40 25.34 -31.25 -0.20
C ARG A 40 25.87 -32.47 0.56
N LEU A 41 26.44 -32.24 1.76
CA LEU A 41 26.96 -33.28 2.64
C LEU A 41 25.82 -34.13 3.24
N GLN A 42 24.69 -33.51 3.61
CA GLN A 42 23.52 -34.22 4.15
C GLN A 42 22.86 -35.14 3.13
N PHE A 43 22.95 -34.83 1.83
CA PHE A 43 22.41 -35.68 0.76
C PHE A 43 23.36 -36.82 0.34
N GLY A 44 24.62 -36.83 0.80
CA GLY A 44 25.54 -37.95 0.62
C GLY A 44 25.72 -38.36 -0.85
N LEU A 45 25.40 -39.61 -1.19
CA LEU A 45 25.55 -40.13 -2.57
C LEU A 45 24.47 -39.63 -3.54
N PHE A 46 23.39 -39.03 -3.06
CA PHE A 46 22.27 -38.57 -3.87
C PHE A 46 22.49 -37.16 -4.44
N GLN A 47 23.63 -36.96 -5.08
CA GLN A 47 24.08 -35.66 -5.60
C GLN A 47 23.18 -35.13 -6.73
N ILE A 48 22.77 -36.00 -7.66
CA ILE A 48 21.88 -35.61 -8.76
C ILE A 48 20.50 -35.15 -8.25
N PRO A 49 19.83 -35.89 -7.34
CA PRO A 49 18.63 -35.40 -6.66
C PRO A 49 18.86 -34.09 -5.88
N TRP A 50 20.01 -33.93 -5.23
CA TRP A 50 20.35 -32.70 -4.50
C TRP A 50 20.43 -31.48 -5.42
N ASP A 51 21.07 -31.60 -6.59
CA ASP A 51 21.16 -30.50 -7.56
C ASP A 51 19.76 -30.07 -8.05
N LYS A 52 18.85 -31.03 -8.27
CA LYS A 52 17.45 -30.73 -8.66
C LYS A 52 16.65 -30.10 -7.52
N TYR A 53 16.81 -30.62 -6.31
CA TYR A 53 16.17 -30.10 -5.11
C TYR A 53 16.57 -28.65 -4.82
N THR A 54 17.88 -28.37 -4.82
CA THR A 54 18.40 -27.02 -4.55
C THR A 54 18.02 -26.03 -5.63
N GLY A 55 18.03 -26.44 -6.91
CA GLY A 55 17.53 -25.60 -8.00
C GLY A 55 16.05 -25.25 -7.86
N THR A 56 15.22 -26.20 -7.44
CA THR A 56 13.78 -25.95 -7.19
C THR A 56 13.59 -24.99 -6.02
N ALA A 57 14.30 -25.21 -4.91
CA ALA A 57 14.25 -24.32 -3.75
C ALA A 57 14.71 -22.91 -4.11
N GLN A 58 15.75 -22.76 -4.93
CA GLN A 58 16.23 -21.48 -5.42
C GLN A 58 15.18 -20.78 -6.28
N TYR A 59 14.58 -21.48 -7.25
CA TYR A 59 13.53 -20.92 -8.09
C TYR A 59 12.34 -20.39 -7.28
N ILE A 60 11.90 -21.15 -6.26
CA ILE A 60 10.83 -20.70 -5.36
C ILE A 60 11.27 -19.45 -4.60
N ASN A 61 12.49 -19.44 -4.08
CA ASN A 61 13.05 -18.30 -3.34
C ASN A 61 13.07 -17.01 -4.19
N ASP A 62 13.48 -17.14 -5.46
CA ASP A 62 13.54 -16.02 -6.41
C ASP A 62 12.13 -15.47 -6.70
N ARG A 63 11.16 -16.35 -6.97
CA ARG A 63 9.75 -15.95 -7.20
C ARG A 63 9.13 -15.27 -5.99
N LEU A 64 9.42 -15.76 -4.78
CA LEU A 64 8.99 -15.10 -3.55
C LEU A 64 9.61 -13.70 -3.43
N GLY A 65 10.91 -13.57 -3.73
CA GLY A 65 11.61 -12.29 -3.73
C GLY A 65 11.01 -11.27 -4.70
N GLU A 66 10.69 -11.70 -5.92
CA GLU A 66 9.97 -10.84 -6.89
C GLU A 66 8.60 -10.42 -6.37
N GLY A 67 7.85 -11.35 -5.78
CA GLY A 67 6.55 -11.05 -5.19
C GLY A 67 6.62 -10.00 -4.07
N VAL A 68 7.67 -10.02 -3.24
CA VAL A 68 7.91 -8.99 -2.21
C VAL A 68 8.08 -7.61 -2.85
N VAL A 69 8.90 -7.52 -3.90
CA VAL A 69 9.16 -6.24 -4.60
C VAL A 69 7.88 -5.69 -5.21
N VAL A 70 7.17 -6.52 -5.97
CA VAL A 70 5.90 -6.13 -6.63
C VAL A 70 4.84 -5.71 -5.60
N ALA A 71 4.75 -6.40 -4.46
CA ALA A 71 3.82 -6.03 -3.40
C ALA A 71 4.12 -4.62 -2.83
N GLY A 72 5.42 -4.29 -2.65
CA GLY A 72 5.85 -2.95 -2.23
C GLY A 72 5.58 -1.87 -3.28
N GLU A 73 5.76 -2.18 -4.56
CA GLU A 73 5.41 -1.27 -5.67
C GLU A 73 3.92 -0.96 -5.72
N ILE A 74 3.07 -1.98 -5.52
CA ILE A 74 1.61 -1.82 -5.46
C ILE A 74 1.22 -0.97 -4.25
N GLU A 75 1.77 -1.25 -3.07
CA GLU A 75 1.56 -0.42 -1.87
C GLU A 75 1.90 1.05 -2.15
N GLY A 76 3.12 1.31 -2.64
CA GLY A 76 3.59 2.65 -2.91
C GLY A 76 2.72 3.39 -3.92
N THR A 77 2.28 2.70 -4.96
CA THR A 77 1.38 3.26 -5.99
C THR A 77 0.02 3.63 -5.40
N LEU A 78 -0.57 2.76 -4.58
CA LEU A 78 -1.87 3.01 -3.95
C LEU A 78 -1.81 4.16 -2.95
N LYS A 79 -0.75 4.23 -2.14
CA LYS A 79 -0.53 5.33 -1.18
C LYS A 79 -0.33 6.65 -1.91
N LYS A 80 0.51 6.66 -2.95
CA LYS A 80 0.71 7.85 -3.78
C LYS A 80 -0.58 8.33 -4.41
N ALA A 81 -1.40 7.44 -4.97
CA ALA A 81 -2.70 7.82 -5.53
C ALA A 81 -3.63 8.43 -4.46
N ALA A 82 -3.60 7.90 -3.23
CA ALA A 82 -4.35 8.46 -2.11
C ALA A 82 -3.86 9.88 -1.73
N ASP A 83 -2.54 10.08 -1.69
CA ASP A 83 -1.90 11.38 -1.41
C ASP A 83 -2.24 12.41 -2.49
N ASP A 84 -2.20 12.02 -3.77
CA ASP A 84 -2.51 12.87 -4.92
C ASP A 84 -3.98 13.34 -4.84
N TYR A 85 -4.93 12.43 -4.58
CA TYR A 85 -6.34 12.79 -4.41
C TYR A 85 -6.61 13.68 -3.19
N ALA A 86 -5.92 13.43 -2.07
CA ALA A 86 -6.04 14.28 -0.88
C ALA A 86 -5.55 15.71 -1.17
N THR A 87 -4.46 15.83 -1.94
CA THR A 87 -3.86 17.11 -2.32
C THR A 87 -4.74 17.88 -3.30
N GLU A 88 -5.26 17.22 -4.34
CA GLU A 88 -6.14 17.86 -5.34
C GLU A 88 -7.41 18.44 -4.71
N GLU A 89 -8.03 17.74 -3.76
CA GLU A 89 -9.20 18.25 -3.04
C GLU A 89 -8.84 19.44 -2.13
N GLY A 90 -7.70 19.39 -1.43
CA GLY A 90 -7.25 20.51 -0.59
C GLY A 90 -7.06 21.79 -1.43
N VAL A 91 -6.41 21.66 -2.58
CA VAL A 91 -6.24 22.77 -3.54
C VAL A 91 -7.59 23.25 -4.09
N PHE A 92 -8.53 22.34 -4.34
CA PHE A 92 -9.87 22.70 -4.81
C PHE A 92 -10.67 23.48 -3.76
N VAL A 93 -10.67 23.04 -2.50
CA VAL A 93 -11.33 23.73 -1.38
C VAL A 93 -10.74 25.13 -1.17
N ASP A 94 -9.42 25.25 -1.13
CA ASP A 94 -8.72 26.54 -0.98
C ASP A 94 -9.06 27.53 -2.11
N ASN A 95 -9.24 27.03 -3.34
CA ASN A 95 -9.59 27.86 -4.49
C ASN A 95 -11.07 28.27 -4.48
N LEU A 96 -11.98 27.43 -3.97
CA LEU A 96 -13.38 27.80 -3.77
C LEU A 96 -13.52 28.91 -2.71
N GLU A 97 -12.82 28.80 -1.58
CA GLU A 97 -12.83 29.83 -0.53
C GLU A 97 -12.33 31.19 -1.03
N LYS A 98 -11.40 31.20 -1.99
CA LYS A 98 -10.88 32.42 -2.61
C LYS A 98 -11.81 33.02 -3.67
N VAL A 99 -12.69 32.22 -4.28
CA VAL A 99 -13.59 32.65 -5.36
C VAL A 99 -14.96 33.10 -4.84
N ASP A 100 -15.39 32.64 -3.66
CA ASP A 100 -16.65 33.05 -3.01
C ASP A 100 -16.44 33.63 -1.59
N PRO A 101 -15.83 34.83 -1.46
CA PRO A 101 -15.73 35.51 -0.18
C PRO A 101 -17.09 36.03 0.35
N GLU A 102 -18.08 36.27 -0.51
CA GLU A 102 -19.37 36.90 -0.14
C GLU A 102 -20.34 35.95 0.59
N ASN A 103 -20.27 34.64 0.34
CA ASN A 103 -21.10 33.64 1.05
C ASN A 103 -20.62 33.38 2.49
N THR A 104 -19.41 33.84 2.83
CA THR A 104 -18.86 33.74 4.19
C THR A 104 -19.40 34.83 5.12
N ASP A 105 -19.80 35.98 4.59
CA ASP A 105 -20.33 37.11 5.38
C ASP A 105 -21.85 37.10 5.51
N LEU A 106 -22.59 36.48 4.58
CA LEU A 106 -24.04 36.27 4.70
C LEU A 106 -24.40 35.35 5.88
N LYS A 107 -23.60 34.30 6.14
CA LYS A 107 -23.77 33.43 7.31
C LYS A 107 -23.50 34.12 8.65
N LYS A 108 -22.65 35.15 8.69
CA LYS A 108 -22.38 35.93 9.91
C LYS A 108 -23.51 36.91 10.22
N MET A 109 -24.17 37.46 9.20
CA MET A 109 -25.33 38.34 9.38
C MET A 109 -26.58 37.61 9.86
N GLU A 110 -26.80 36.34 9.50
CA GLU A 110 -27.94 35.54 10.00
C GLU A 110 -27.81 35.17 11.49
N THR A 111 -26.60 35.18 12.06
CA THR A 111 -26.37 34.89 13.48
C THR A 111 -26.44 36.12 14.41
N GLU A 112 -26.58 37.33 13.85
CA GLU A 112 -26.58 38.59 14.62
C GLU A 112 -27.90 39.37 14.55
N VAL A 113 -29.01 38.76 14.11
CA VAL A 113 -30.32 39.42 14.25
C VAL A 113 -30.86 39.14 15.66
N PRO A 114 -30.98 40.16 16.54
CA PRO A 114 -31.59 39.97 17.84
C PRO A 114 -33.09 39.75 17.63
N GLY A 115 -33.60 38.60 18.09
CA GLY A 115 -35.02 38.30 18.05
C GLY A 115 -35.84 39.38 18.80
N PRO A 116 -37.03 39.75 18.29
CA PRO A 116 -37.94 40.66 18.99
C PRO A 116 -38.49 40.08 20.29
#